data_AF-A0A8T4T9A7-F1
#
_entry.id   AF-A0A8T4T9A7-F1
#
_cell.length_a   1.000
_cell.length_b   1.000
_cell.length_c   1.000
_cell.angle_alpha   90.00
_cell.angle_beta   90.00
_cell.angle_gamma   90.00
#
_symmetry.space_group_name_H-M   'P 1'
#
loop_
_entity.id
_entity.type
_entity.pdbx_description
1 polymer ?
#
loop_
_entity_poly.entity_id
_entity_poly.type
_entity_poly.pdbx_seq_one_letter_code
_entity_poly.pdbx_strand_id
1 'polypeptide(L)'
;MIQKKGQAAMEFLMTYGWALLVVLIAIGALAFFGVLNPSKFLPNSCSLAPGFACNDFKASASTNVITIVVQNGLGDNLNTVNLYLSNVQGATCPATAFAPASTTINDGSSVQFTLGCTANTLVKGTKLKSDLQIDYFVGSGTNALSHKKVGALVVGIEA
;
A
#
# COMPACT_ATOMS: atom_id res chain seq x y z
N MET A 1 -38.32 40.84 -30.73
CA MET A 1 -38.85 40.03 -29.59
C MET A 1 -37.69 39.25 -28.98
N ILE A 2 -36.89 39.92 -28.16
CA ILE A 2 -35.61 39.44 -27.66
C ILE A 2 -35.71 39.45 -26.12
N GLN A 3 -35.49 38.27 -25.52
CA GLN A 3 -34.95 38.09 -24.17
C GLN A 3 -35.88 38.21 -22.95
N LYS A 4 -37.03 37.52 -22.94
CA LYS A 4 -37.69 37.16 -21.65
C LYS A 4 -37.11 35.90 -20.98
N LYS A 5 -36.29 35.11 -21.70
CA LYS A 5 -35.74 33.84 -21.18
C LYS A 5 -34.54 34.02 -20.24
N GLY A 6 -33.69 35.02 -20.48
CA GLY A 6 -32.52 35.29 -19.62
C GLY A 6 -32.90 35.89 -18.26
N GLN A 7 -33.99 36.67 -18.20
CA GLN A 7 -34.43 37.34 -16.97
C GLN A 7 -35.01 36.34 -15.96
N ALA A 8 -35.78 35.34 -16.44
CA ALA A 8 -36.24 34.23 -15.61
C ALA A 8 -35.07 33.36 -15.11
N ALA A 9 -34.09 33.06 -15.97
CA ALA A 9 -32.91 32.27 -15.58
C ALA A 9 -32.05 32.95 -14.50
N MET A 10 -31.94 34.29 -14.53
CA MET A 10 -31.20 35.06 -13.53
C MET A 10 -31.90 35.09 -12.16
N GLU A 11 -33.23 35.15 -12.10
CA GLU A 11 -33.96 35.04 -10.83
C GLU A 11 -33.86 33.65 -10.20
N PHE A 12 -33.91 32.59 -11.02
CA PHE A 12 -33.67 31.22 -10.55
C PHE A 12 -32.25 31.06 -10.00
N LEU A 13 -31.24 31.60 -10.69
CA LEU A 13 -29.84 31.49 -10.22
C LEU A 13 -29.61 32.26 -8.92
N MET A 14 -30.26 33.42 -8.73
CA MET A 14 -30.10 34.23 -7.52
C MET A 14 -30.82 33.63 -6.30
N THR A 15 -32.00 33.02 -6.47
CA THR A 15 -32.80 32.43 -5.39
C THR A 15 -32.30 31.05 -4.95
N TYR A 16 -31.77 30.25 -5.87
CA TYR A 16 -31.17 28.94 -5.57
C TYR A 16 -29.64 28.99 -5.46
N GLY A 17 -29.01 30.13 -5.78
CA GLY A 17 -27.56 30.30 -5.75
C GLY A 17 -26.96 30.12 -4.37
N TRP A 18 -27.66 30.55 -3.31
CA TRP A 18 -27.23 30.30 -1.94
C TRP A 18 -27.25 28.80 -1.60
N ALA A 19 -28.25 28.06 -2.11
CA ALA A 19 -28.33 26.62 -1.91
C ALA A 19 -27.16 25.90 -2.60
N LEU A 20 -26.81 26.31 -3.82
CA LEU A 20 -25.65 25.79 -4.54
C LEU A 20 -24.33 26.12 -3.82
N LEU A 21 -24.21 27.33 -3.26
CA LEU A 21 -23.04 27.73 -2.47
C LEU A 21 -22.89 26.87 -1.21
N VAL A 22 -23.96 26.61 -0.48
CA VAL A 22 -23.94 25.73 0.71
C VAL A 22 -23.49 24.31 0.32
N VAL A 23 -23.99 23.77 -0.78
CA VAL A 23 -23.58 22.44 -1.28
C VAL A 23 -22.09 22.41 -1.64
N LEU A 24 -21.58 23.43 -2.33
CA LEU A 24 -20.16 23.51 -2.67
C LEU A 24 -19.26 23.61 -1.43
N ILE A 25 -19.67 24.39 -0.42
CA ILE A 25 -18.94 24.46 0.86
C ILE A 25 -18.95 23.10 1.55
N ALA A 26 -20.09 22.39 1.58
CA ALA A 26 -20.18 21.08 2.19
C ALA A 26 -19.26 20.06 1.50
N ILE A 27 -19.26 20.01 0.15
CA ILE A 27 -18.36 19.13 -0.62
C ILE A 27 -16.89 19.54 -0.38
N GLY A 28 -16.59 20.84 -0.38
CA GLY A 28 -15.26 21.36 -0.08
C GLY A 28 -14.76 20.96 1.30
N ALA A 29 -15.61 21.05 2.32
CA ALA A 29 -15.30 20.62 3.68
C ALA A 29 -15.08 19.09 3.76
N LEU A 30 -15.92 18.28 3.11
CA LEU A 30 -15.75 16.82 3.04
C LEU A 30 -14.47 16.41 2.31
N ALA A 31 -14.11 17.13 1.25
CA ALA A 31 -12.85 16.94 0.54
C ALA A 31 -11.65 17.34 1.42
N PHE A 32 -11.74 18.48 2.13
CA PHE A 32 -10.71 18.96 3.04
C PHE A 32 -10.43 17.99 4.19
N PHE A 33 -11.48 17.44 4.81
CA PHE A 33 -11.33 16.41 5.86
C PHE A 33 -10.91 15.04 5.30
N GLY A 34 -10.80 14.89 3.97
CA GLY A 34 -10.37 13.65 3.33
C GLY A 34 -11.35 12.49 3.50
N VAL A 35 -12.63 12.78 3.74
CA VAL A 35 -13.72 11.78 3.79
C VAL A 35 -13.90 11.12 2.43
N LEU A 36 -13.68 11.90 1.37
CA LEU A 36 -13.73 11.44 -0.02
C LEU A 36 -12.45 10.73 -0.48
N ASN A 37 -11.50 10.38 0.40
CA ASN A 37 -10.30 9.65 0.00
C ASN A 37 -10.59 8.13 -0.04
N PRO A 38 -10.81 7.52 -1.23
CA PRO A 38 -11.14 6.09 -1.34
C PRO A 38 -9.99 5.19 -0.85
N SER A 39 -8.77 5.72 -0.76
CA SER A 39 -7.61 4.97 -0.29
C SER A 39 -7.72 4.54 1.17
N LYS A 40 -8.54 5.24 1.99
CA LYS A 40 -8.78 4.84 3.39
C LYS A 40 -9.64 3.59 3.51
N PHE A 41 -10.51 3.32 2.53
CA PHE A 41 -11.45 2.21 2.56
C PHE A 41 -10.94 0.93 1.89
N LEU A 42 -9.79 0.99 1.20
CA LEU A 42 -9.20 -0.21 0.62
C LEU A 42 -8.82 -1.18 1.76
N PRO A 43 -9.15 -2.47 1.71
CA PRO A 43 -8.73 -3.41 2.75
C PRO A 43 -7.20 -3.49 2.83
N ASN A 44 -6.68 -3.80 4.01
CA ASN A 44 -5.28 -4.19 4.14
C ASN A 44 -5.13 -5.57 3.49
N SER A 45 -4.20 -5.72 2.56
CA SER A 45 -3.96 -6.96 1.84
C SER A 45 -2.49 -7.13 1.55
N CYS A 46 -1.97 -8.32 1.84
CA CYS A 46 -0.66 -8.75 1.39
C CYS A 46 -0.85 -9.96 0.48
N SER A 47 -0.51 -9.79 -0.79
CA SER A 47 -0.58 -10.84 -1.80
C SER A 47 0.82 -11.12 -2.31
N LEU A 48 1.28 -12.35 -2.17
CA LEU A 48 2.53 -12.82 -2.74
C LEU A 48 2.23 -13.75 -3.92
N ALA A 49 3.26 -14.04 -4.71
CA ALA A 49 3.12 -14.98 -5.80
C ALA A 49 2.77 -16.39 -5.28
N PRO A 50 2.08 -17.22 -6.11
CA PRO A 50 1.74 -18.58 -5.75
C PRO A 50 2.96 -19.37 -5.24
N GLY A 51 2.76 -20.12 -4.16
CA GLY A 51 3.83 -20.82 -3.43
C GLY A 51 4.34 -20.07 -2.19
N PHE A 52 4.08 -18.77 -2.08
CA PHE A 52 4.35 -18.00 -0.87
C PHE A 52 3.06 -17.56 -0.20
N ALA A 53 2.97 -17.73 1.12
CA ALA A 53 1.89 -17.16 1.91
C ALA A 53 2.41 -15.95 2.71
N CYS A 54 1.58 -14.92 2.79
CA CYS A 54 1.83 -13.76 3.64
C CYS A 54 0.96 -13.91 4.89
N ASN A 55 1.54 -14.42 5.98
CA ASN A 55 0.77 -14.81 7.16
C ASN A 55 0.39 -13.59 8.00
N ASP A 56 1.28 -12.61 8.06
CA ASP A 56 1.05 -11.38 8.81
C ASP A 56 1.86 -10.22 8.22
N PHE A 57 1.37 -9.00 8.39
CA PHE A 57 2.04 -7.79 7.92
C PHE A 57 1.57 -6.57 8.69
N LYS A 58 2.50 -5.68 9.02
CA LYS A 58 2.25 -4.45 9.77
C LYS A 58 3.16 -3.32 9.32
N ALA A 59 2.65 -2.09 9.29
CA ALA A 59 3.44 -0.88 9.14
C ALA A 59 3.20 0.03 10.34
N SER A 60 4.26 0.42 11.06
CA SER A 60 4.18 1.25 12.26
C SER A 60 4.86 2.61 12.05
N ALA A 61 4.11 3.69 12.31
CA ALA A 61 4.60 5.06 12.26
C ALA A 61 5.52 5.42 13.43
N SER A 62 5.30 4.84 14.63
CA SER A 62 6.16 5.11 15.81
C SER A 62 7.57 4.58 15.63
N THR A 63 7.69 3.35 15.12
CA THR A 63 9.00 2.71 14.88
C THR A 63 9.55 2.99 13.49
N ASN A 64 8.73 3.48 12.55
CA ASN A 64 9.04 3.60 11.12
C ASN A 64 9.47 2.26 10.49
N VAL A 65 8.92 1.15 10.98
CA VAL A 65 9.24 -0.19 10.49
C VAL A 65 8.04 -0.83 9.82
N ILE A 66 8.28 -1.44 8.66
CA ILE A 66 7.35 -2.35 7.99
C ILE A 66 7.80 -3.77 8.28
N THR A 67 6.91 -4.59 8.84
CA THR A 67 7.16 -5.99 9.18
C THR A 67 6.24 -6.87 8.36
N ILE A 68 6.79 -7.94 7.78
CA ILE A 68 6.06 -8.90 6.95
C ILE A 68 6.52 -10.30 7.33
N VAL A 69 5.57 -11.21 7.57
CA VAL A 69 5.86 -12.62 7.83
C VAL A 69 5.51 -13.41 6.58
N VAL A 70 6.54 -13.97 5.95
CA VAL A 70 6.42 -14.77 4.72
C VAL A 70 6.62 -16.24 5.05
N GLN A 71 5.69 -17.07 4.59
CA GLN A 71 5.77 -18.53 4.68
C GLN A 71 6.08 -19.13 3.32
N ASN A 72 6.97 -20.11 3.31
CA ASN A 72 7.25 -20.94 2.13
C ASN A 72 6.25 -22.10 2.06
N GLY A 73 5.56 -22.24 0.93
CA GLY A 73 4.68 -23.36 0.60
C GLY A 73 4.93 -23.91 -0.80
N LEU A 74 6.16 -23.78 -1.32
CA LEU A 74 6.55 -24.36 -2.62
C LEU A 74 6.80 -25.87 -2.57
N GLY A 75 6.88 -26.49 -1.39
CA GLY A 75 7.22 -27.91 -1.26
C GLY A 75 8.72 -28.21 -1.33
N ASP A 76 9.56 -27.18 -1.47
CA ASP A 76 11.02 -27.26 -1.52
C ASP A 76 11.65 -26.22 -0.59
N ASN A 77 12.85 -26.51 -0.08
CA ASN A 77 13.60 -25.55 0.74
C ASN A 77 14.16 -24.42 -0.13
N LEU A 78 13.94 -23.19 0.31
CA LEU A 78 14.42 -21.99 -0.37
C LEU A 78 15.73 -21.52 0.22
N ASN A 79 16.69 -21.26 -0.66
CA ASN A 79 17.99 -20.69 -0.30
C ASN A 79 18.07 -19.23 -0.73
N THR A 80 18.78 -18.40 0.05
CA THR A 80 19.05 -16.99 -0.27
C THR A 80 17.80 -16.22 -0.67
N VAL A 81 16.81 -16.22 0.22
CA VAL A 81 15.58 -15.45 0.06
C VAL A 81 15.83 -14.00 0.44
N ASN A 82 15.55 -13.11 -0.51
CA ASN A 82 15.59 -11.66 -0.35
C ASN A 82 14.23 -11.06 -0.67
N LEU A 83 13.81 -10.08 0.11
CA LEU A 83 12.57 -9.36 -0.10
C LEU A 83 12.87 -7.89 -0.36
N TYR A 84 12.20 -7.33 -1.35
CA TYR A 84 12.32 -5.94 -1.77
C TYR A 84 10.98 -5.25 -1.91
N LEU A 85 10.98 -3.94 -1.65
CA LEU A 85 9.87 -3.03 -1.86
C LEU A 85 10.12 -2.21 -3.13
N SER A 86 9.12 -2.09 -4.00
CA SER A 86 9.18 -1.25 -5.20
C SER A 86 7.84 -0.55 -5.44
N ASN A 87 7.81 0.47 -6.31
CA ASN A 87 6.61 1.22 -6.69
C ASN A 87 5.79 1.74 -5.49
N VAL A 88 6.47 2.31 -4.51
CA VAL A 88 5.87 2.78 -3.26
C VAL A 88 4.99 4.01 -3.49
N GLN A 89 3.74 3.94 -3.05
CA GLN A 89 2.76 5.03 -3.08
C GLN A 89 2.13 5.24 -1.70
N GLY A 90 1.81 6.49 -1.39
CA GLY A 90 1.17 6.88 -0.12
C GLY A 90 2.12 7.05 1.07
N ALA A 91 3.41 6.75 0.89
CA ALA A 91 4.53 7.05 1.79
C ALA A 91 5.86 7.01 0.99
N THR A 92 6.94 7.56 1.54
CA THR A 92 8.27 7.58 0.91
C THR A 92 9.27 6.75 1.71
N CYS A 93 9.40 5.45 1.46
CA CYS A 93 10.48 4.66 2.10
C CYS A 93 11.70 4.59 1.17
N PRO A 94 12.85 5.22 1.51
CA PRO A 94 14.06 5.14 0.70
C PRO A 94 14.75 3.78 0.80
N ALA A 95 14.54 3.06 1.90
CA ALA A 95 14.97 1.68 2.02
C ALA A 95 14.06 0.79 1.18
N THR A 96 14.65 -0.04 0.32
CA THR A 96 13.93 -0.97 -0.55
C THR A 96 14.20 -2.42 -0.21
N ALA A 97 15.19 -2.74 0.63
CA ALA A 97 15.57 -4.12 0.97
C ALA A 97 15.23 -4.43 2.42
N PHE A 98 14.52 -5.54 2.64
CA PHE A 98 14.19 -6.01 3.99
C PHE A 98 15.37 -6.75 4.64
N ALA A 99 15.41 -6.73 5.96
CA ALA A 99 16.25 -7.57 6.80
C ALA A 99 15.45 -8.78 7.32
N PRO A 100 16.07 -9.96 7.53
CA PRO A 100 17.46 -10.28 7.22
C PRO A 100 17.71 -10.33 5.70
N ALA A 101 18.89 -9.87 5.28
CA ALA A 101 19.34 -10.04 3.90
C ALA A 101 19.83 -11.49 3.72
N SER A 102 19.29 -12.19 2.72
CA SER A 102 19.62 -13.58 2.39
C SER A 102 19.39 -14.57 3.53
N THR A 103 18.15 -15.04 3.67
CA THR A 103 17.78 -16.10 4.62
C THR A 103 17.37 -17.38 3.91
N THR A 104 17.48 -18.53 4.58
CA THR A 104 16.91 -19.80 4.10
C THR A 104 15.53 -19.99 4.70
N ILE A 105 14.54 -20.38 3.89
CA ILE A 105 13.19 -20.69 4.36
C ILE A 105 12.87 -22.13 3.99
N ASN A 106 12.81 -22.99 5.00
CA ASN A 106 12.44 -24.40 4.79
C ASN A 106 10.97 -24.51 4.39
N ASP A 107 10.60 -25.62 3.74
CA ASP A 107 9.21 -25.87 3.39
C ASP A 107 8.29 -25.84 4.64
N GLY A 108 7.14 -25.18 4.50
CA GLY A 108 6.17 -24.93 5.57
C GLY A 108 6.60 -23.92 6.64
N SER A 109 7.86 -23.44 6.62
CA SER A 109 8.37 -22.50 7.62
C SER A 109 8.07 -21.05 7.24
N SER A 110 7.93 -20.21 8.27
CA SER A 110 7.74 -18.76 8.12
C SER A 110 8.95 -17.99 8.63
N VAL A 111 9.29 -16.89 7.96
CA VAL A 111 10.34 -15.96 8.39
C VAL A 111 9.78 -14.54 8.39
N GLN A 112 10.18 -13.77 9.39
CA GLN A 112 9.86 -12.36 9.52
C GLN A 112 10.89 -11.51 8.80
N PHE A 113 10.42 -10.63 7.94
CA PHE A 113 11.18 -9.59 7.27
C PHE A 113 10.81 -8.22 7.83
N THR A 114 11.81 -7.40 8.12
CA THR A 114 11.64 -6.04 8.62
C THR A 114 12.35 -5.04 7.72
N LEU A 115 11.67 -3.95 7.40
CA LEU A 115 12.20 -2.84 6.63
C LEU A 115 12.13 -1.59 7.50
N GLY A 116 13.29 -1.07 7.90
CA GLY A 116 13.40 0.22 8.56
C GLY A 116 13.36 1.34 7.54
N CYS A 117 12.35 2.20 7.62
CA CYS A 117 12.28 3.43 6.85
C CYS A 117 12.85 4.61 7.67
N THR A 118 13.29 5.68 7.01
CA THR A 118 13.74 6.91 7.68
C THR A 118 12.58 7.56 8.44
N ALA A 119 12.86 8.23 9.56
CA ALA A 119 11.83 8.86 10.38
C ALA A 119 10.91 9.78 9.56
N ASN A 120 9.62 9.76 9.90
CA ASN A 120 8.57 10.61 9.32
C ASN A 120 8.17 10.27 7.87
N THR A 121 8.53 9.09 7.38
CA THR A 121 8.11 8.61 6.06
C THR A 121 6.79 7.84 6.13
N LEU A 122 6.53 7.17 7.26
CA LEU A 122 5.29 6.46 7.53
C LEU A 122 4.36 7.37 8.35
N VAL A 123 3.34 7.94 7.69
CA VAL A 123 2.38 8.83 8.35
C VAL A 123 1.18 8.02 8.82
N LYS A 124 0.88 8.08 10.13
CA LYS A 124 -0.27 7.39 10.72
C LYS A 124 -1.57 7.74 9.98
N GLY A 125 -2.37 6.72 9.69
CA GLY A 125 -3.68 6.88 9.04
C GLY A 125 -3.62 7.08 7.53
N THR A 126 -2.43 7.07 6.92
CA THR A 126 -2.28 6.86 5.47
C THR A 126 -2.15 5.38 5.16
N LYS A 127 -2.26 5.03 3.88
CA LYS A 127 -2.04 3.67 3.39
C LYS A 127 -0.79 3.65 2.52
N LEU A 128 0.03 2.63 2.74
CA LEU A 128 1.14 2.27 1.88
C LEU A 128 0.63 1.30 0.82
N LYS A 129 0.88 1.60 -0.45
CA LYS A 129 0.74 0.64 -1.56
C LYS A 129 2.10 0.44 -2.18
N SER A 130 2.52 -0.80 -2.37
CA SER A 130 3.82 -1.11 -2.95
C SER A 130 3.82 -2.51 -3.54
N ASP A 131 4.72 -2.73 -4.49
CA ASP A 131 5.00 -4.06 -5.01
C ASP A 131 6.06 -4.73 -4.12
N LEU A 132 5.80 -5.97 -3.74
CA LEU A 132 6.72 -6.84 -3.01
C LEU A 132 7.42 -7.76 -4.00
N GLN A 133 8.72 -7.60 -4.15
CA GLN A 133 9.54 -8.51 -4.95
C GLN A 133 10.25 -9.49 -4.04
N ILE A 134 10.12 -10.78 -4.32
CA ILE A 134 10.85 -11.85 -3.65
C ILE A 134 11.79 -12.52 -4.64
N ASP A 135 13.07 -12.55 -4.29
CA ASP A 135 14.12 -13.22 -5.05
C ASP A 135 14.62 -14.39 -4.22
N TYR A 136 14.65 -15.59 -4.80
CA TYR A 136 15.03 -16.81 -4.09
C TYR A 136 15.72 -17.80 -5.02
N PHE A 137 16.40 -18.77 -4.42
CA PHE A 137 17.03 -19.89 -5.12
C PHE A 137 16.41 -21.21 -4.67
N VAL A 138 16.12 -22.08 -5.64
CA VAL A 138 15.66 -23.45 -5.39
C VAL A 138 16.79 -24.41 -5.72
N GLY A 139 17.05 -25.37 -4.84
CA GLY A 139 18.14 -26.34 -4.96
C GLY A 139 19.44 -25.92 -4.27
N SER A 140 20.42 -26.82 -4.24
CA SER A 140 21.74 -26.63 -3.63
C SER A 140 22.87 -26.77 -4.66
N GLY A 141 23.94 -25.97 -4.52
CA GLY A 141 25.14 -26.05 -5.37
C GLY A 141 25.02 -25.32 -6.71
N THR A 142 25.73 -25.81 -7.74
CA THR A 142 25.86 -25.17 -9.07
C THR A 142 24.58 -25.20 -9.92
N ASN A 143 23.56 -25.94 -9.49
CA ASN A 143 22.28 -26.08 -10.19
C ASN A 143 21.15 -25.23 -9.54
N ALA A 144 21.49 -24.34 -8.61
CA ALA A 144 20.52 -23.49 -7.94
C ALA A 144 19.85 -22.54 -8.96
N LEU A 145 18.54 -22.72 -9.16
CA LEU A 145 17.77 -21.89 -10.08
C LEU A 145 17.31 -20.62 -9.37
N SER A 146 17.65 -19.47 -9.94
CA SER A 146 17.19 -18.17 -9.43
C SER A 146 15.79 -17.87 -9.94
N HIS A 147 14.90 -17.53 -9.01
CA HIS A 147 13.54 -17.13 -9.31
C HIS A 147 13.25 -15.77 -8.68
N LYS A 148 12.58 -14.93 -9.48
CA LYS A 148 12.06 -13.63 -9.07
C LYS A 148 10.55 -13.64 -9.21
N LYS A 149 9.85 -13.25 -8.16
CA LYS A 149 8.40 -13.14 -8.14
C LYS A 149 7.99 -11.80 -7.56
N VAL A 150 6.85 -11.29 -8.03
CA VAL A 150 6.29 -10.02 -7.58
C VAL A 150 4.88 -10.25 -7.04
N GLY A 151 4.61 -9.65 -5.90
CA GLY A 151 3.32 -9.53 -5.26
C GLY A 151 3.00 -8.07 -4.95
N ALA A 152 1.90 -7.84 -4.25
CA ALA A 152 1.45 -6.51 -3.87
C ALA A 152 1.16 -6.44 -2.36
N LEU A 153 1.57 -5.34 -1.76
CA LEU A 153 1.29 -4.97 -0.38
C LEU A 153 0.45 -3.70 -0.34
N VAL A 154 -0.68 -3.79 0.37
CA VAL A 154 -1.51 -2.65 0.74
C VAL A 154 -1.69 -2.72 2.25
N VAL A 155 -1.10 -1.79 2.98
CA VAL A 155 -1.15 -1.78 4.44
C VAL A 155 -1.49 -0.39 4.96
N GLY A 156 -2.40 -0.33 5.92
CA GLY A 156 -2.68 0.89 6.68
C GLY A 156 -1.56 1.14 7.69
N ILE A 157 -1.07 2.37 7.75
CA ILE A 157 -0.01 2.74 8.68
C ILE A 157 -0.61 3.01 10.05
N GLU A 158 -0.24 2.17 11.01
CA GLU A 158 -0.68 2.23 12.40
C GLU A 158 0.29 3.03 13.27
N ALA A 159 -0.12 3.35 14.50
CA ALA A 159 0.76 4.00 15.48
C ALA A 159 1.90 3.05 15.88
#